data_AF-A0A8H5TL25-F1
#
_entry.id   AF-A0A8H5TL25-F1
#
_cell.length_a   1.000
_cell.length_b   1.000
_cell.length_c   1.000
_cell.angle_alpha   90.00
_cell.angle_beta   90.00
_cell.angle_gamma   90.00
#
_symmetry.space_group_name_H-M   'P 1'
#
loop_
_entity.id
_entity.type
_entity.pdbx_description
1 polymer ?
#
loop_
_entity_poly.entity_id
_entity_poly.type
_entity_poly.pdbx_seq_one_letter_code
_entity_poly.pdbx_strand_id
1 'polypeptide(L)'
;MGQALTNAKSLGLPNLVLVQISTYGNDNSWIIDSLRELGPSRARGVVSFDPDNIDMDTLRQWHQLGVRGVRLNLRSTKTALTKYEIQTAMRRYAEKLRSMKTWSIGLYADMEVLDHVQPLVSELGVKIVLEHFGSPSLLPLDPSNQPGWQALKTMMESPLVYVKISAPYLFSSDPDFKNFESLAKALFSMRNGAGIVFGSDWPHTKSRGYNVKPFMDKVIEWCEGDLELQQKLFRDNAKDLWDAS
;
A
#
# COMPACT_ATOMS: atom_id res chain seq x y z
N MET A 1 1.39 -2.45 -21.03
CA MET A 1 2.03 -3.42 -20.12
C MET A 1 3.56 -3.52 -20.28
N GLY A 2 4.10 -3.62 -21.50
CA GLY A 2 5.54 -3.89 -21.74
C GLY A 2 6.55 -3.06 -20.92
N GLN A 3 6.37 -1.74 -20.80
CA GLN A 3 7.29 -0.90 -20.00
C GLN A 3 7.31 -1.26 -18.51
N ALA A 4 6.16 -1.59 -17.92
CA ALA A 4 6.07 -1.99 -16.52
C ALA A 4 6.84 -3.31 -16.28
N LEU A 5 6.73 -4.26 -17.21
CA LEU A 5 7.46 -5.54 -17.14
C LEU A 5 8.98 -5.35 -17.30
N THR A 6 9.41 -4.48 -18.20
CA THR A 6 10.83 -4.14 -18.37
C THR A 6 11.40 -3.53 -17.09
N ASN A 7 10.67 -2.59 -16.48
CA ASN A 7 11.08 -1.97 -15.22
C ASN A 7 11.11 -2.98 -14.06
N ALA A 8 10.08 -3.83 -13.95
CA ALA A 8 10.05 -4.87 -12.92
C ALA A 8 11.23 -5.85 -13.06
N LYS A 9 11.54 -6.24 -14.30
CA LYS A 9 12.71 -7.08 -14.61
C LYS A 9 14.03 -6.41 -14.24
N SER A 10 14.21 -5.12 -14.53
CA SER A 10 15.45 -4.40 -14.17
C SER A 10 15.64 -4.24 -12.66
N LEU A 11 14.55 -4.31 -11.88
CA LEU A 11 14.57 -4.30 -10.42
C LEU A 11 14.65 -5.71 -9.82
N GLY A 12 14.62 -6.78 -10.63
CA GLY A 12 14.58 -8.16 -10.12
C GLY A 12 13.25 -8.53 -9.44
N LEU A 13 12.16 -7.84 -9.77
CA LEU A 13 10.82 -8.06 -9.22
C LEU A 13 9.96 -8.85 -10.23
N PRO A 14 9.83 -10.18 -10.09
CA PRO A 14 9.14 -11.01 -11.09
C PRO A 14 7.61 -10.88 -11.05
N ASN A 15 7.06 -10.54 -9.88
CA ASN A 15 5.63 -10.40 -9.63
C ASN A 15 5.24 -8.93 -9.49
N LEU A 16 4.02 -8.60 -9.92
CA LEU A 16 3.51 -7.23 -9.92
C LEU A 16 2.21 -7.11 -9.14
N VAL A 17 2.04 -5.99 -8.44
CA VAL A 17 0.74 -5.55 -7.93
C VAL A 17 0.37 -4.27 -8.66
N LEU A 18 -0.64 -4.34 -9.52
CA LEU A 18 -1.14 -3.23 -10.31
C LEU A 18 -2.17 -2.45 -9.48
N VAL A 19 -1.89 -1.18 -9.20
CA VAL A 19 -2.75 -0.33 -8.35
C VAL A 19 -3.39 0.75 -9.20
N GLN A 20 -4.70 0.95 -9.02
CA GLN A 20 -5.47 1.94 -9.76
C GLN A 20 -4.94 3.36 -9.51
N ILE A 21 -4.63 4.05 -10.61
CA ILE A 21 -4.16 5.44 -10.60
C ILE A 21 -5.39 6.36 -10.50
N SER A 22 -5.33 7.36 -9.62
CA SER A 22 -6.47 8.23 -9.30
C SER A 22 -7.02 9.00 -10.51
N THR A 23 -6.22 9.24 -11.55
CA THR A 23 -6.64 9.94 -12.77
C THR A 23 -7.71 9.21 -13.57
N TYR A 24 -7.81 7.88 -13.44
CA TYR A 24 -8.81 7.06 -14.14
C TYR A 24 -10.07 6.83 -13.30
N GLY A 25 -10.14 7.36 -12.08
CA GLY A 25 -11.26 7.14 -11.17
C GLY A 25 -11.56 5.65 -11.00
N ASN A 26 -12.82 5.26 -11.23
CA ASN A 26 -13.29 3.88 -11.11
C ASN A 26 -13.24 3.08 -12.43
N ASP A 27 -12.64 3.61 -13.49
CA ASP A 27 -12.38 2.84 -14.71
C ASP A 27 -11.17 1.93 -14.51
N ASN A 28 -11.43 0.68 -14.15
CA ASN A 28 -10.39 -0.33 -13.90
C ASN A 28 -10.00 -1.13 -15.15
N SER A 29 -10.49 -0.76 -16.34
CA SER A 29 -10.34 -1.58 -17.57
C SER A 29 -8.88 -1.94 -17.84
N TRP A 30 -7.96 -0.99 -17.65
CA TRP A 30 -6.54 -1.23 -17.83
C TRP A 30 -5.98 -2.30 -16.86
N ILE A 31 -6.36 -2.28 -15.58
CA ILE A 31 -5.94 -3.29 -14.61
C ILE A 31 -6.53 -4.65 -14.98
N ILE A 32 -7.82 -4.68 -15.33
CA ILE A 32 -8.53 -5.92 -15.66
C ILE A 32 -7.91 -6.57 -16.91
N ASP A 33 -7.65 -5.81 -17.96
CA ASP A 33 -7.01 -6.33 -19.18
C ASP A 33 -5.57 -6.77 -18.93
N SER A 34 -4.84 -6.02 -18.10
CA SER A 34 -3.49 -6.38 -17.67
C SER A 34 -3.45 -7.70 -16.90
N LEU A 35 -4.44 -7.94 -16.03
CA LEU A 35 -4.55 -9.19 -15.29
C LEU A 35 -4.92 -10.37 -16.20
N ARG A 36 -5.75 -10.15 -17.22
CA ARG A 36 -6.03 -11.17 -18.25
C ARG A 36 -4.79 -11.55 -19.04
N GLU A 37 -3.95 -10.57 -19.38
CA GLU A 37 -2.70 -10.79 -20.11
C GLU A 37 -1.64 -11.53 -19.27
N LEU A 38 -1.47 -11.14 -18.01
CA LEU A 38 -0.37 -11.65 -17.16
C LEU A 38 -0.72 -12.89 -16.36
N GLY A 39 -2.00 -13.06 -16.02
CA GLY A 39 -2.49 -14.12 -15.16
C GLY A 39 -2.11 -13.97 -13.68
N PRO A 40 -2.84 -14.68 -12.79
CA PRO A 40 -2.65 -14.57 -11.35
C PRO A 40 -1.33 -15.21 -10.84
N SER A 41 -0.60 -15.99 -11.64
CA SER A 41 0.73 -16.43 -11.20
C SER A 41 1.76 -15.29 -11.19
N ARG A 42 1.52 -14.23 -11.97
CA ARG A 42 2.46 -13.12 -12.16
C ARG A 42 1.97 -11.80 -11.61
N ALA A 43 0.66 -11.56 -11.60
CA ALA A 43 0.11 -10.28 -11.21
C ALA A 43 -1.07 -10.37 -10.22
N ARG A 44 -1.20 -9.32 -9.41
CA ARG A 44 -2.36 -9.01 -8.57
C ARG A 44 -2.84 -7.60 -8.88
N GLY A 45 -4.11 -7.33 -8.61
CA GLY A 45 -4.73 -6.02 -8.83
C GLY A 45 -5.28 -5.39 -7.56
N VAL A 46 -5.20 -4.07 -7.47
CA VAL A 46 -5.91 -3.23 -6.51
C VAL A 46 -6.71 -2.19 -7.29
N VAL A 47 -8.03 -2.32 -7.27
CA VAL A 47 -8.97 -1.53 -8.07
C VAL A 47 -9.48 -0.29 -7.32
N SER A 48 -10.24 0.58 -7.98
CA SER A 48 -11.05 1.62 -7.34
C SER A 48 -12.52 1.43 -7.72
N PHE A 49 -13.43 1.52 -6.75
CA PHE A 49 -14.87 1.49 -7.02
C PHE A 49 -15.60 2.24 -5.91
N ASP A 50 -16.83 2.66 -6.19
CA ASP A 50 -17.74 3.19 -5.17
C ASP A 50 -18.45 2.02 -4.47
N PRO A 51 -18.31 1.86 -3.13
CA PRO A 51 -18.94 0.75 -2.42
C PRO A 51 -20.47 0.80 -2.48
N ASP A 52 -21.09 1.95 -2.75
CA ASP A 52 -22.55 2.05 -2.86
C ASP A 52 -23.06 1.62 -4.25
N ASN A 53 -22.19 1.60 -5.26
CA ASN A 53 -22.53 1.34 -6.66
C ASN A 53 -21.87 0.07 -7.25
N ILE A 54 -21.22 -0.75 -6.42
CA ILE A 54 -20.59 -2.01 -6.84
C ILE A 54 -21.43 -3.24 -6.44
N ASP A 55 -21.60 -4.16 -7.39
CA ASP A 55 -22.23 -5.46 -7.15
C ASP A 55 -21.20 -6.54 -6.78
N MET A 56 -21.67 -7.59 -6.09
CA MET A 56 -20.80 -8.68 -5.62
C MET A 56 -20.32 -9.59 -6.75
N ASP A 57 -21.04 -9.68 -7.87
CA ASP A 57 -20.66 -10.56 -8.98
C ASP A 57 -19.46 -9.99 -9.74
N THR A 58 -19.41 -8.68 -9.93
CA THR A 58 -18.27 -7.94 -10.43
C THR A 58 -17.04 -8.17 -9.55
N LEU A 59 -17.19 -8.08 -8.22
CA LEU A 59 -16.08 -8.34 -7.28
C LEU A 59 -15.58 -9.80 -7.37
N ARG A 60 -16.48 -10.77 -7.51
CA ARG A 60 -16.12 -12.19 -7.71
C ARG A 60 -15.39 -12.43 -9.03
N GLN A 61 -15.85 -11.81 -10.12
CA GLN A 61 -15.17 -11.88 -11.42
C GLN A 61 -13.78 -11.28 -11.36
N TRP A 62 -13.63 -10.10 -10.75
CA TRP A 62 -12.32 -9.46 -10.53
C TRP A 62 -11.41 -10.29 -9.63
N HIS A 63 -11.96 -10.95 -8.60
CA HIS A 63 -11.19 -11.85 -7.76
C HIS A 63 -10.62 -13.03 -8.55
N GLN A 64 -11.40 -13.63 -9.45
CA GLN A 64 -10.92 -14.72 -10.33
C GLN A 64 -9.78 -14.26 -11.24
N LEU A 65 -9.79 -13.01 -11.68
CA LEU A 65 -8.70 -12.42 -12.47
C LEU A 65 -7.45 -12.08 -11.64
N GLY A 66 -7.53 -12.07 -10.31
CA GLY A 66 -6.41 -11.78 -9.41
C GLY A 66 -6.49 -10.43 -8.70
N VAL A 67 -7.63 -9.74 -8.72
CA VAL A 67 -7.83 -8.57 -7.86
C VAL A 67 -7.90 -9.02 -6.40
N ARG A 68 -7.22 -8.29 -5.52
CA ARG A 68 -7.08 -8.56 -4.07
C ARG A 68 -7.16 -7.30 -3.22
N GLY A 69 -7.73 -6.23 -3.74
CA GLY A 69 -7.94 -5.06 -2.92
C GLY A 69 -8.62 -3.92 -3.64
N VAL A 70 -9.01 -2.94 -2.85
CA VAL A 70 -9.51 -1.65 -3.30
C VAL A 70 -8.63 -0.54 -2.77
N ARG A 71 -8.40 0.50 -3.56
CA ARG A 71 -7.69 1.70 -3.13
C ARG A 71 -8.69 2.75 -2.65
N LEU A 72 -8.52 3.20 -1.41
CA LEU A 72 -9.20 4.34 -0.83
C LEU A 72 -8.23 5.51 -0.70
N ASN A 73 -8.32 6.48 -1.61
CA ASN A 73 -7.46 7.65 -1.64
C ASN A 73 -8.18 8.86 -1.05
N LEU A 74 -7.87 9.19 0.20
CA LEU A 74 -8.40 10.35 0.92
C LEU A 74 -7.47 11.57 0.83
N ARG A 75 -6.18 11.38 0.53
CA ARG A 75 -5.23 12.50 0.42
C ARG A 75 -5.43 13.35 -0.83
N SER A 76 -5.93 12.74 -1.91
CA SER A 76 -6.16 13.46 -3.18
C SER A 76 -7.52 14.18 -3.24
N THR A 77 -8.37 14.05 -2.23
CA THR A 77 -9.63 14.78 -2.18
C THR A 77 -9.38 16.24 -1.82
N LYS A 78 -9.99 17.18 -2.54
CA LYS A 78 -9.81 18.62 -2.30
C LYS A 78 -10.48 19.14 -1.01
N THR A 79 -11.24 18.28 -0.34
CA THR A 79 -12.01 18.60 0.87
C THR A 79 -11.49 17.75 2.02
N ALA A 80 -11.25 18.38 3.17
CA ALA A 80 -10.95 17.67 4.40
C ALA A 80 -12.21 16.91 4.86
N LEU A 81 -12.09 15.60 5.00
CA LEU A 81 -13.18 14.76 5.51
C LEU A 81 -13.17 14.77 7.04
N THR A 82 -14.35 14.77 7.63
CA THR A 82 -14.53 14.61 9.07
C THR A 82 -14.20 13.18 9.51
N LYS A 83 -13.89 12.99 10.79
CA LYS A 83 -13.76 11.67 11.42
C LYS A 83 -14.95 10.75 11.08
N TYR A 84 -16.17 11.27 11.13
CA TYR A 84 -17.38 10.49 10.85
C TYR A 84 -17.43 10.00 9.39
N GLU A 85 -17.10 10.86 8.43
CA GLU A 85 -17.07 10.50 7.01
C GLU A 85 -15.99 9.45 6.70
N ILE A 86 -14.78 9.64 7.25
CA ILE A 86 -13.66 8.69 7.10
C ILE A 86 -14.06 7.32 7.64
N GLN A 87 -14.58 7.28 8.87
CA GLN A 87 -14.98 6.03 9.51
C GLN A 87 -16.14 5.36 8.78
N THR A 88 -17.10 6.14 8.26
CA THR A 88 -18.21 5.62 7.46
C THR A 88 -17.71 4.99 6.17
N ALA A 89 -16.80 5.66 5.45
CA ALA A 89 -16.19 5.11 4.24
C ALA A 89 -15.46 3.79 4.51
N MET A 90 -14.61 3.73 5.54
CA MET A 90 -13.89 2.51 5.92
C MET A 90 -14.86 1.33 6.18
N ARG A 91 -15.96 1.56 6.91
CA ARG A 91 -16.97 0.53 7.19
C ARG A 91 -17.66 0.03 5.92
N ARG A 92 -18.07 0.93 5.02
CA ARG A 92 -18.74 0.57 3.75
C ARG A 92 -17.84 -0.30 2.87
N TYR A 93 -16.57 0.05 2.73
CA TYR A 93 -15.63 -0.79 2.00
C TYR A 93 -15.43 -2.15 2.69
N ALA A 94 -15.20 -2.16 4.01
CA ALA A 94 -15.00 -3.41 4.74
C ALA A 94 -16.21 -4.34 4.62
N GLU A 95 -17.45 -3.82 4.65
CA GLU A 95 -18.66 -4.60 4.46
C GLU A 95 -18.67 -5.37 3.12
N LYS A 96 -18.30 -4.73 2.02
CA LYS A 96 -18.17 -5.40 0.72
C LYS A 96 -17.05 -6.44 0.70
N LEU A 97 -15.92 -6.14 1.35
CA LEU A 97 -14.71 -6.96 1.26
C LEU A 97 -14.67 -8.17 2.19
N ARG A 98 -15.42 -8.17 3.31
CA ARG A 98 -15.43 -9.30 4.27
C ARG A 98 -15.73 -10.64 3.59
N SER A 99 -16.66 -10.66 2.65
CA SER A 99 -17.02 -11.88 1.90
C SER A 99 -15.91 -12.35 0.94
N MET A 100 -15.02 -11.45 0.52
CA MET A 100 -13.89 -11.75 -0.36
C MET A 100 -12.69 -12.35 0.39
N LYS A 101 -12.67 -12.24 1.73
CA LYS A 101 -11.67 -12.75 2.72
C LYS A 101 -10.24 -12.25 2.56
N THR A 102 -9.68 -12.29 1.36
CA THR A 102 -8.27 -11.96 1.07
C THR A 102 -8.08 -10.53 0.58
N TRP A 103 -9.16 -9.77 0.42
CA TRP A 103 -9.07 -8.41 -0.11
C TRP A 103 -8.65 -7.40 0.96
N SER A 104 -7.81 -6.45 0.55
CA SER A 104 -7.33 -5.35 1.40
C SER A 104 -7.91 -3.99 1.01
N ILE A 105 -8.04 -3.08 1.98
CA ILE A 105 -8.22 -1.65 1.74
C ILE A 105 -6.84 -0.98 1.71
N GLY A 106 -6.41 -0.50 0.54
CA GLY A 106 -5.23 0.34 0.38
C GLY A 106 -5.56 1.80 0.70
N LEU A 107 -5.27 2.25 1.92
CA LEU A 107 -5.57 3.59 2.41
C LEU A 107 -4.41 4.55 2.11
N TYR A 108 -4.69 5.55 1.28
CA TYR A 108 -3.80 6.68 1.07
C TYR A 108 -4.40 7.94 1.71
N ALA A 109 -3.90 8.28 2.89
CA ALA A 109 -4.30 9.44 3.70
C ALA A 109 -3.07 9.97 4.45
N ASP A 110 -3.12 11.21 4.92
CA ASP A 110 -2.08 11.76 5.81
C ASP A 110 -2.00 10.94 7.10
N MET A 111 -0.80 10.79 7.68
CA MET A 111 -0.60 9.95 8.87
C MET A 111 -1.51 10.36 10.05
N GLU A 112 -1.82 11.65 10.20
CA GLU A 112 -2.75 12.16 11.23
C GLU A 112 -4.17 11.58 11.10
N VAL A 113 -4.61 11.21 9.90
CA VAL A 113 -5.92 10.59 9.67
C VAL A 113 -6.01 9.23 10.35
N LEU A 114 -4.88 8.59 10.65
CA LEU A 114 -4.84 7.30 11.33
C LEU A 114 -5.43 7.37 12.75
N ASP A 115 -5.43 8.53 13.41
CA ASP A 115 -6.12 8.70 14.71
C ASP A 115 -7.63 8.46 14.59
N HIS A 116 -8.20 8.63 13.40
CA HIS A 116 -9.62 8.38 13.12
C HIS A 116 -9.88 6.93 12.72
N VAL A 117 -8.91 6.29 12.06
CA VAL A 117 -9.03 4.92 11.53
C VAL A 117 -8.65 3.87 12.57
N GLN A 118 -7.67 4.15 13.43
CA GLN A 118 -7.14 3.21 14.43
C GLN A 118 -8.23 2.53 15.28
N PRO A 119 -9.25 3.26 15.81
CA PRO A 119 -10.31 2.63 16.61
C PRO A 119 -11.15 1.60 15.85
N LEU A 120 -11.09 1.60 14.51
CA LEU A 120 -11.88 0.71 13.67
C LEU A 120 -11.19 -0.63 13.37
N VAL A 121 -9.88 -0.75 13.58
CA VAL A 121 -9.10 -1.89 13.05
C VAL A 121 -9.69 -3.24 13.44
N SER A 122 -10.16 -3.38 14.69
CA SER A 122 -10.75 -4.64 15.19
C SER A 122 -12.16 -4.91 14.64
N GLU A 123 -12.96 -3.89 14.30
CA GLU A 123 -14.33 -4.07 13.77
C GLU A 123 -14.36 -4.30 12.25
N LEU A 124 -13.37 -3.82 11.49
CA LEU A 124 -13.41 -3.89 10.03
C LEU A 124 -13.30 -5.35 9.53
N GLY A 125 -12.46 -6.18 10.17
CA GLY A 125 -12.33 -7.60 9.83
C GLY A 125 -11.74 -7.85 8.44
N VAL A 126 -11.01 -6.89 7.89
CA VAL A 126 -10.34 -6.95 6.58
C VAL A 126 -8.91 -6.42 6.69
N LYS A 127 -8.05 -6.78 5.75
CA LYS A 127 -6.68 -6.26 5.70
C LYS A 127 -6.68 -4.77 5.33
N ILE A 128 -5.79 -3.99 5.93
CA ILE A 128 -5.58 -2.56 5.64
C ILE A 128 -4.12 -2.36 5.25
N VAL A 129 -3.87 -1.69 4.14
CA VAL A 129 -2.53 -1.30 3.69
C VAL A 129 -2.41 0.20 3.81
N LEU A 130 -1.52 0.68 4.67
CA LEU A 130 -1.17 2.09 4.79
C LEU A 130 -0.16 2.42 3.70
N GLU A 131 -0.56 3.27 2.75
CA GLU A 131 0.24 3.62 1.59
C GLU A 131 1.42 4.54 1.95
N HIS A 132 2.54 4.39 1.25
CA HIS A 132 3.71 5.29 1.28
C HIS A 132 4.19 5.68 2.70
N PHE A 133 4.69 4.71 3.47
CA PHE A 133 5.14 4.89 4.87
C PHE A 133 4.04 5.33 5.86
N GLY A 134 2.76 5.22 5.48
CA GLY A 134 1.65 5.82 6.23
C GLY A 134 1.51 7.32 6.01
N SER A 135 2.21 7.87 5.01
CA SER A 135 2.15 9.27 4.58
C SER A 135 2.50 10.31 5.65
N PRO A 136 3.75 10.29 6.16
CA PRO A 136 4.23 11.28 7.13
C PRO A 136 4.21 12.71 6.56
N SER A 137 4.26 13.71 7.43
CA SER A 137 4.09 15.13 7.07
C SER A 137 5.23 16.05 7.51
N LEU A 138 6.06 15.66 8.48
CA LEU A 138 7.12 16.53 9.04
C LEU A 138 8.51 15.99 8.74
N LEU A 139 9.43 16.85 8.26
CA LEU A 139 10.84 16.51 8.08
C LEU A 139 11.70 17.00 9.26
N PRO A 140 12.75 16.26 9.67
CA PRO A 140 13.08 14.88 9.25
C PRO A 140 11.97 13.89 9.66
N LEU A 141 11.87 12.75 8.97
CA LEU A 141 10.84 11.74 9.27
C LEU A 141 11.22 10.95 10.52
N ASP A 142 11.30 11.64 11.65
CA ASP A 142 11.44 11.05 12.97
C ASP A 142 10.04 10.62 13.45
N PRO A 143 9.83 9.33 13.77
CA PRO A 143 8.55 8.84 14.26
C PRO A 143 8.00 9.62 15.46
N SER A 144 8.86 10.08 16.38
CA SER A 144 8.45 10.80 17.59
C SER A 144 7.77 12.14 17.29
N ASN A 145 8.03 12.70 16.10
CA ASN A 145 7.49 13.99 15.67
C ASN A 145 6.29 13.84 14.72
N GLN A 146 6.01 12.66 14.16
CA GLN A 146 4.94 12.51 13.17
C GLN A 146 3.54 12.48 13.83
N PRO A 147 2.63 13.40 13.45
CA PRO A 147 1.22 13.29 13.80
C PRO A 147 0.64 11.95 13.33
N GLY A 148 -0.09 11.25 14.20
CA GLY A 148 -0.66 9.93 13.93
C GLY A 148 0.29 8.74 14.03
N TRP A 149 1.57 8.94 14.38
CA TRP A 149 2.52 7.82 14.59
C TRP A 149 2.03 6.83 15.65
N GLN A 150 1.49 7.33 16.76
CA GLN A 150 1.04 6.46 17.84
C GLN A 150 -0.19 5.63 17.44
N ALA A 151 -1.07 6.20 16.61
CA ALA A 151 -2.16 5.44 15.99
C ALA A 151 -1.59 4.35 15.07
N LEU A 152 -0.64 4.68 14.18
CA LEU A 152 0.01 3.70 13.31
C LEU A 152 0.63 2.54 14.11
N LYS A 153 1.40 2.85 15.16
CA LYS A 153 2.02 1.84 16.03
C LYS A 153 0.96 0.91 16.65
N THR A 154 -0.14 1.48 17.15
CA THR A 154 -1.25 0.70 17.74
C THR A 154 -1.96 -0.14 16.68
N MET A 155 -2.19 0.40 15.48
CA MET A 155 -2.79 -0.35 14.36
C MET A 155 -1.91 -1.54 13.96
N MET A 156 -0.60 -1.35 13.93
CA MET A 156 0.37 -2.39 13.56
C MET A 156 0.42 -3.56 14.53
N GLU A 157 -0.14 -3.48 15.73
CA GLU A 157 -0.30 -4.63 16.62
C GLU A 157 -1.24 -5.70 16.01
N SER A 158 -2.15 -5.29 15.12
CA SER A 158 -3.04 -6.20 14.40
C SER A 158 -2.34 -6.88 13.23
N PRO A 159 -2.49 -8.20 13.03
CA PRO A 159 -1.97 -8.90 11.86
C PRO A 159 -2.64 -8.50 10.55
N LEU A 160 -3.76 -7.77 10.62
CA LEU A 160 -4.50 -7.29 9.45
C LEU A 160 -3.94 -5.97 8.89
N VAL A 161 -3.03 -5.30 9.59
CA VAL A 161 -2.48 -4.01 9.16
C VAL A 161 -1.10 -4.21 8.54
N TYR A 162 -0.91 -3.57 7.39
CA TYR A 162 0.32 -3.56 6.61
C TYR A 162 0.72 -2.12 6.31
N VAL A 163 2.03 -1.88 6.14
CA VAL A 163 2.57 -0.59 5.69
C VAL A 163 3.38 -0.80 4.42
N LYS A 164 3.10 0.00 3.39
CA LYS A 164 3.85 -0.03 2.13
C LYS A 164 4.94 1.04 2.11
N ILE A 165 6.19 0.59 2.08
CA ILE A 165 7.39 1.42 1.99
C ILE A 165 7.65 1.71 0.53
N SER A 166 7.34 2.93 0.09
CA SER A 166 7.32 3.30 -1.33
C SER A 166 7.31 4.81 -1.51
N ALA A 167 7.57 5.26 -2.76
CA ALA A 167 7.43 6.64 -3.19
C ALA A 167 8.15 7.69 -2.30
N PRO A 168 9.44 7.50 -1.93
CA PRO A 168 10.14 8.43 -1.05
C PRO A 168 10.18 9.87 -1.60
N TYR A 169 10.19 10.01 -2.92
CA TYR A 169 10.20 11.30 -3.61
C TYR A 169 8.96 12.17 -3.33
N LEU A 170 7.90 11.61 -2.73
CA LEU A 170 6.73 12.38 -2.27
C LEU A 170 7.01 13.18 -0.99
N PHE A 171 8.02 12.81 -0.21
CA PHE A 171 8.27 13.37 1.13
C PHE A 171 9.60 14.11 1.24
N SER A 172 10.62 13.71 0.49
CA SER A 172 11.94 14.35 0.54
C SER A 172 12.66 14.24 -0.79
N SER A 173 13.47 15.26 -1.09
CA SER A 173 14.40 15.29 -2.23
C SER A 173 15.83 14.91 -1.85
N ASP A 174 16.06 14.47 -0.60
CA ASP A 174 17.39 14.04 -0.13
C ASP A 174 17.85 12.78 -0.90
N PRO A 175 18.94 12.87 -1.70
CA PRO A 175 19.41 11.76 -2.51
C PRO A 175 19.96 10.58 -1.68
N ASP A 176 20.34 10.82 -0.43
CA ASP A 176 20.87 9.79 0.48
C ASP A 176 19.76 9.13 1.32
N PHE A 177 18.52 9.63 1.22
CA PHE A 177 17.36 9.19 2.01
C PHE A 177 17.58 9.21 3.53
N LYS A 178 18.48 10.03 4.06
CA LYS A 178 18.79 10.10 5.51
C LYS A 178 17.56 10.44 6.33
N ASN A 179 16.68 11.28 5.76
CA ASN A 179 15.41 11.66 6.38
C ASN A 179 14.45 10.49 6.64
N PHE A 180 14.63 9.33 6.00
CA PHE A 180 13.72 8.17 6.12
C PHE A 180 14.21 7.10 7.08
N GLU A 181 15.50 7.05 7.38
CA GLU A 181 16.12 5.91 8.06
C GLU A 181 15.48 5.62 9.41
N SER A 182 15.26 6.66 10.22
CA SER A 182 14.63 6.52 11.55
C SER A 182 13.22 5.92 11.44
N LEU A 183 12.37 6.45 10.55
CA LEU A 183 11.03 5.92 10.30
C LEU A 183 11.04 4.50 9.74
N ALA A 184 11.91 4.22 8.77
CA ALA A 184 12.01 2.90 8.16
C ALA A 184 12.41 1.85 9.20
N LYS A 185 13.46 2.10 9.99
CA LYS A 185 13.92 1.18 11.04
C LYS A 185 12.87 0.98 12.14
N ALA A 186 12.16 2.04 12.53
CA ALA A 186 11.05 1.92 13.47
C ALA A 186 9.94 1.01 12.93
N LEU A 187 9.55 1.16 11.67
CA LEU A 187 8.58 0.28 11.00
C LEU A 187 9.08 -1.16 10.89
N PHE A 188 10.36 -1.37 10.55
CA PHE A 188 10.94 -2.71 10.42
C PHE A 188 10.99 -3.45 11.76
N SER A 189 11.20 -2.72 12.86
CA SER A 189 11.18 -3.32 14.20
C SER A 189 9.77 -3.80 14.62
N MET A 190 8.70 -3.24 14.03
CA MET A 190 7.33 -3.63 14.37
C MET A 190 7.07 -5.05 13.90
N ARG A 191 6.63 -5.91 14.82
CA ARG A 191 6.35 -7.33 14.56
C ARG A 191 7.47 -8.04 13.80
N ASN A 192 8.72 -7.64 14.06
CA ASN A 192 9.91 -8.18 13.39
C ASN A 192 9.78 -8.19 11.84
N GLY A 193 9.35 -7.05 11.30
CA GLY A 193 9.13 -6.82 9.87
C GLY A 193 7.82 -7.37 9.30
N ALA A 194 7.03 -8.12 10.06
CA ALA A 194 5.76 -8.65 9.57
C ALA A 194 4.76 -7.52 9.28
N GLY A 195 4.14 -7.57 8.11
CA GLY A 195 3.22 -6.52 7.65
C GLY A 195 3.87 -5.36 6.89
N ILE A 196 5.20 -5.32 6.77
CA ILE A 196 5.87 -4.27 5.98
C ILE A 196 6.16 -4.77 4.57
N VAL A 197 5.73 -4.04 3.54
CA VAL A 197 5.93 -4.43 2.13
C VAL A 197 6.64 -3.32 1.34
N PHE A 198 7.53 -3.69 0.44
CA PHE A 198 8.14 -2.75 -0.50
C PHE A 198 7.22 -2.48 -1.71
N GLY A 199 7.23 -1.25 -2.22
CA GLY A 199 6.60 -0.89 -3.48
C GLY A 199 7.44 0.09 -4.29
N SER A 200 7.59 -0.14 -5.60
CA SER A 200 8.35 0.77 -6.46
C SER A 200 7.63 2.10 -6.71
N ASP A 201 6.29 2.09 -6.69
CA ASP A 201 5.45 3.22 -7.10
C ASP A 201 5.70 3.71 -8.55
N TRP A 202 6.15 2.79 -9.41
CA TRP A 202 6.22 3.05 -10.85
C TRP A 202 4.81 3.32 -11.40
N PRO A 203 4.59 4.29 -12.32
CA PRO A 203 5.57 5.02 -13.14
C PRO A 203 6.02 6.37 -12.55
N HIS A 204 5.93 6.56 -11.24
CA HIS A 204 6.37 7.78 -10.55
C HIS A 204 5.66 9.04 -11.06
N THR A 205 4.33 9.03 -11.07
CA THR A 205 3.51 10.08 -11.74
C THR A 205 3.77 11.52 -11.28
N LYS A 206 4.31 11.71 -10.06
CA LYS A 206 4.71 13.02 -9.52
C LYS A 206 6.20 13.34 -9.66
N SER A 207 7.00 12.40 -10.18
CA SER A 207 8.44 12.54 -10.41
C SER A 207 8.86 11.73 -11.64
N ARG A 208 8.48 12.22 -12.83
CA ARG A 208 8.73 11.50 -14.09
C ARG A 208 10.23 11.33 -14.31
N GLY A 209 10.66 10.11 -14.63
CA GLY A 209 12.08 9.78 -14.82
C GLY A 209 12.83 9.44 -13.51
N TYR A 210 12.13 9.43 -12.37
CA TYR A 210 12.69 8.96 -11.12
C TYR A 210 13.20 7.52 -11.24
N ASN A 211 14.40 7.26 -10.70
CA ASN A 211 14.96 5.92 -10.61
C ASN A 211 14.80 5.41 -9.18
N VAL A 212 13.99 4.36 -8.98
CA VAL A 212 13.74 3.78 -7.67
C VAL A 212 14.85 2.85 -7.17
N LYS A 213 15.79 2.44 -8.03
CA LYS A 213 16.85 1.49 -7.67
C LYS A 213 17.71 1.95 -6.47
N PRO A 214 18.17 3.21 -6.38
CA PRO A 214 18.91 3.68 -5.20
C PRO A 214 18.10 3.60 -3.91
N PHE A 215 16.79 3.88 -3.96
CA PHE A 215 15.93 3.72 -2.79
C PHE A 215 15.76 2.26 -2.38
N MET A 216 15.58 1.35 -3.36
CA MET A 216 15.52 -0.09 -3.09
C MET A 216 16.81 -0.60 -2.42
N ASP A 217 17.97 -0.13 -2.89
CA ASP A 217 19.26 -0.47 -2.30
C ASP A 217 19.38 0.06 -0.87
N LYS A 218 18.85 1.26 -0.61
CA LYS A 218 18.83 1.84 0.72
C LYS A 218 17.91 1.09 1.69
N VAL A 219 16.76 0.60 1.22
CA VAL A 219 15.86 -0.27 2.02
C VAL A 219 16.58 -1.57 2.41
N ILE A 220 17.33 -2.17 1.47
CA ILE A 220 18.16 -3.37 1.75
C ILE A 220 19.26 -3.05 2.76
N GLU A 221 19.94 -1.91 2.62
CA GLU A 221 20.97 -1.45 3.55
C GLU A 221 20.41 -1.29 4.98
N TRP A 222 19.22 -0.69 5.14
CA TRP A 222 18.57 -0.54 6.44
C TRP A 222 18.12 -1.85 7.10
N CYS A 223 18.12 -2.97 6.36
CA CYS A 223 17.93 -4.29 6.96
C CYS A 223 19.20 -4.80 7.66
N GLU A 224 20.34 -4.11 7.54
CA GLU A 224 21.58 -4.38 8.28
C GLU A 224 22.07 -5.84 8.15
N GLY A 225 21.83 -6.45 6.99
CA GLY A 225 22.19 -7.84 6.71
C GLY A 225 21.20 -8.90 7.19
N ASP A 226 20.07 -8.51 7.81
CA ASP A 226 18.98 -9.43 8.14
C ASP A 226 18.27 -9.92 6.87
N LEU A 227 18.61 -11.14 6.46
CA LEU A 227 18.03 -11.77 5.27
C LEU A 227 16.56 -12.17 5.46
N GLU A 228 16.12 -12.46 6.69
CA GLU A 228 14.73 -12.79 6.97
C GLU A 228 13.85 -11.55 6.82
N LEU A 229 14.29 -10.41 7.34
CA LEU A 229 13.62 -9.12 7.16
C LEU A 229 13.54 -8.73 5.68
N GLN A 230 14.64 -8.86 4.92
CA GLN A 230 14.63 -8.61 3.48
C GLN A 230 13.62 -9.52 2.75
N GLN A 231 13.61 -10.80 3.07
CA GLN A 231 12.66 -11.75 2.47
C GLN A 231 11.20 -11.39 2.81
N LYS A 232 10.92 -10.96 4.04
CA LYS A 232 9.59 -10.46 4.43
C LYS A 232 9.18 -9.22 3.63
N LEU A 233 10.04 -8.21 3.59
CA LEU A 233 9.78 -6.92 2.94
C LEU A 233 9.51 -7.05 1.44
N PHE A 234 10.31 -7.86 0.75
CA PHE A 234 10.28 -7.97 -0.71
C PHE A 234 9.47 -9.16 -1.25
N ARG A 235 9.06 -10.10 -0.38
CA ARG A 235 8.35 -11.31 -0.84
C ARG A 235 7.24 -11.77 0.09
N ASP A 236 7.55 -12.23 1.29
CA ASP A 236 6.63 -13.08 2.06
C ASP A 236 5.43 -12.29 2.59
N ASN A 237 5.62 -11.04 3.04
CA ASN A 237 4.50 -10.20 3.45
C ASN A 237 3.58 -9.86 2.27
N ALA A 238 4.13 -9.66 1.07
CA ALA A 238 3.35 -9.40 -0.13
C ALA A 238 2.56 -10.64 -0.58
N LYS A 239 3.13 -11.84 -0.44
CA LYS A 239 2.43 -13.10 -0.71
C LYS A 239 1.24 -13.30 0.21
N ASP A 240 1.41 -13.07 1.51
CA ASP A 240 0.31 -13.14 2.46
C ASP A 240 -0.74 -12.03 2.19
N LEU A 241 -0.30 -10.77 2.06
CA LEU A 241 -1.20 -9.63 1.85
C LEU A 241 -2.11 -9.82 0.63
N TRP A 242 -1.55 -10.20 -0.52
CA TRP A 242 -2.30 -10.31 -1.77
C TRP A 242 -2.53 -11.75 -2.22
N ASP A 243 -2.50 -12.73 -1.30
CA ASP A 243 -2.86 -14.12 -1.58
C ASP A 243 -2.16 -14.64 -2.85
N ALA A 244 -0.83 -14.46 -2.90
CA ALA A 244 0.01 -14.82 -4.04
C ALA A 244 0.80 -16.10 -3.74
N SER A 245 0.88 -16.98 -4.76
CA SER A 245 1.60 -18.25 -4.72
C SER A 245 3.11 -18.07 -4.74
#